data_AF-A0A4Y1ZDG1-F1
#
_entry.id   AF-A0A4Y1ZDG1-F1
#
_cell.length_a   1.000
_cell.length_b   1.000
_cell.length_c   1.000
_cell.angle_alpha   90.00
_cell.angle_beta   90.00
_cell.angle_gamma   90.00
#
_symmetry.space_group_name_H-M   'P 1'
#
loop_
_entity.id
_entity.type
_entity.pdbx_description
1 polymer ?
#
loop_
_entity_poly.entity_id
_entity_poly.type
_entity_poly.pdbx_seq_one_letter_code
_entity_poly.pdbx_strand_id
1 'polypeptide(L)'
;MDPVGVHTGDSIVVAPSQTLSDVQYQMLRNASLKIIRALKIVGGCNIQFALNPISNEYAIIEVNPRVSRSSALASKATGYPIARVAAKCAVGFHLDEILNPITGTTYASFEPAIDYIVVKLPRFPFDKFTEADRGLGDPDESNG
;
A
#
# COMPACT_ATOMS: atom_id res chain seq x y z
N MET A 1 11.29 -2.08 -11.68
CA MET A 1 10.76 -1.82 -10.33
C MET A 1 11.20 -3.00 -9.49
N ASP A 2 11.73 -2.75 -8.31
CA ASP A 2 12.43 -3.78 -7.53
C ASP A 2 11.50 -5.00 -7.30
N PRO A 3 11.96 -6.23 -7.61
CA PRO A 3 11.13 -7.42 -7.49
C PRO A 3 10.90 -7.80 -6.03
N VAL A 4 10.00 -8.77 -5.82
CA VAL A 4 9.82 -9.43 -4.52
C VAL A 4 11.19 -9.94 -4.03
N GLY A 5 11.53 -9.67 -2.77
CA GLY A 5 12.85 -9.93 -2.18
C GLY A 5 13.55 -8.66 -1.65
N VAL A 6 13.12 -7.47 -2.11
CA VAL A 6 13.52 -6.18 -1.51
C VAL A 6 12.40 -5.68 -0.60
N HIS A 7 12.73 -5.32 0.63
CA HIS A 7 11.76 -4.79 1.59
C HIS A 7 11.08 -3.52 1.03
N THR A 8 9.76 -3.40 1.14
CA THR A 8 8.97 -2.30 0.51
C THR A 8 9.40 -0.88 0.95
N GLY A 9 10.02 -0.78 2.13
CA GLY A 9 10.66 0.45 2.63
C GLY A 9 11.86 0.91 1.78
N ASP A 10 12.52 -0.03 1.12
CA ASP A 10 13.78 0.14 0.38
C ASP A 10 13.60 -0.05 -1.13
N SER A 11 12.39 -0.38 -1.57
CA SER A 11 12.02 -0.40 -2.99
C SER A 11 11.62 0.97 -3.52
N ILE A 12 11.83 1.18 -4.82
CA ILE A 12 11.14 2.21 -5.59
C ILE A 12 9.69 1.78 -5.81
N VAL A 13 8.74 2.63 -5.41
CA VAL A 13 7.31 2.34 -5.49
C VAL A 13 6.60 3.42 -6.29
N VAL A 14 5.65 3.03 -7.13
CA VAL A 14 4.79 3.96 -7.87
C VAL A 14 3.32 3.80 -7.53
N ALA A 15 2.55 4.87 -7.69
CA ALA A 15 1.09 4.85 -7.65
C ALA A 15 0.51 5.65 -8.85
N PRO A 16 -0.53 5.14 -9.54
CA PRO A 16 -1.19 3.84 -9.33
C PRO A 16 -0.39 2.66 -9.92
N SER A 17 -0.91 1.43 -9.88
CA SER A 17 -0.30 0.27 -10.54
C SER A 17 -0.21 0.47 -12.05
N GLN A 18 0.93 0.14 -12.66
CA GLN A 18 1.21 0.46 -14.07
C GLN A 18 1.09 -0.75 -15.02
N THR A 19 1.32 -1.96 -14.54
CA THR A 19 1.49 -3.16 -15.40
C THR A 19 0.44 -4.23 -15.18
N LEU A 20 -0.59 -3.94 -14.37
CA LEU A 20 -1.70 -4.87 -14.15
C LEU A 20 -2.74 -4.70 -15.25
N SER A 21 -3.21 -5.82 -15.80
CA SER A 21 -4.48 -5.80 -16.54
C SER A 21 -5.64 -5.49 -15.59
N ASP A 22 -6.76 -5.00 -16.13
CA ASP A 22 -7.97 -4.76 -15.31
C ASP A 22 -8.43 -6.03 -14.58
N VAL A 23 -8.33 -7.20 -15.24
CA VAL A 23 -8.65 -8.50 -14.63
C VAL A 23 -7.78 -8.78 -13.40
N GLN A 24 -6.47 -8.58 -13.50
CA GLN A 24 -5.55 -8.77 -12.38
C GLN A 24 -5.81 -7.74 -11.26
N TYR A 25 -6.06 -6.49 -11.63
CA TYR A 25 -6.37 -5.43 -10.66
C TYR A 25 -7.65 -5.77 -9.87
N GLN A 26 -8.74 -6.12 -10.55
CA GLN A 26 -9.99 -6.50 -9.90
C GLN A 26 -9.86 -7.78 -9.08
N MET A 27 -9.06 -8.76 -9.53
CA MET A 27 -8.76 -9.97 -8.77
C MET A 27 -8.11 -9.64 -7.43
N LEU A 28 -7.04 -8.83 -7.42
CA LEU A 28 -6.32 -8.44 -6.21
C LEU A 28 -7.15 -7.51 -5.31
N ARG A 29 -7.96 -6.62 -5.90
CA ARG A 29 -8.93 -5.79 -5.17
C ARG A 29 -9.96 -6.65 -4.45
N ASN A 30 -10.54 -7.63 -5.14
CA ASN A 30 -11.51 -8.55 -4.54
C ASN A 30 -10.90 -9.43 -3.44
N ALA A 31 -9.66 -9.90 -3.64
CA ALA A 31 -8.92 -10.61 -2.61
C ALA A 31 -8.71 -9.74 -1.36
N SER A 32 -8.29 -8.49 -1.55
CA SER A 32 -8.11 -7.51 -0.46
C SER A 32 -9.38 -7.33 0.37
N LEU A 33 -10.52 -7.13 -0.30
CA LEU A 33 -11.82 -6.98 0.38
C LEU A 33 -12.24 -8.24 1.13
N LYS A 34 -11.99 -9.44 0.58
CA LYS A 34 -12.26 -10.72 1.25
C LYS A 34 -11.41 -10.87 2.52
N ILE A 35 -10.12 -10.55 2.45
CA ILE A 35 -9.19 -10.62 3.59
C ILE A 35 -9.64 -9.67 4.71
N ILE A 36 -9.92 -8.40 4.38
CA ILE A 36 -10.37 -7.40 5.36
C ILE A 36 -11.64 -7.87 6.10
N ARG A 37 -12.61 -8.42 5.36
CA ARG A 37 -13.86 -8.95 5.94
C ARG A 37 -13.63 -10.18 6.81
N ALA A 38 -12.81 -11.12 6.35
CA ALA A 38 -12.50 -12.35 7.10
C ALA A 38 -11.80 -12.04 8.42
N LEU A 39 -10.88 -11.07 8.43
CA LEU A 39 -10.16 -10.61 9.61
C LEU A 39 -10.95 -9.59 10.45
N LYS A 40 -12.16 -9.21 10.04
CA LYS A 40 -13.03 -8.24 10.70
C LYS A 40 -12.32 -6.91 11.01
N ILE A 41 -11.48 -6.46 10.08
CA ILE A 41 -10.70 -5.23 10.27
C ILE A 41 -11.62 -4.01 10.14
N VAL A 42 -11.59 -3.13 11.14
CA VAL A 42 -12.25 -1.82 11.14
C VAL A 42 -11.18 -0.75 11.19
N GLY A 43 -11.12 0.11 10.16
CA GLY A 43 -10.11 1.15 10.01
C GLY A 43 -9.17 0.90 8.82
N GLY A 44 -7.91 1.32 8.94
CA GLY A 44 -6.91 1.21 7.88
C GLY A 44 -6.16 -0.12 7.91
N CYS A 45 -5.92 -0.70 6.73
CA CYS A 45 -5.16 -1.93 6.53
C CYS A 45 -4.26 -1.81 5.30
N ASN A 46 -3.08 -2.43 5.34
CA ASN A 46 -2.21 -2.60 4.19
C ASN A 46 -2.02 -4.10 3.92
N ILE A 47 -2.22 -4.52 2.67
CA ILE A 47 -2.06 -5.90 2.23
C ILE A 47 -1.02 -5.92 1.11
N GLN A 48 -0.11 -6.88 1.16
CA GLN A 48 0.92 -7.09 0.15
C GLN A 48 0.71 -8.41 -0.56
N PHE A 49 0.84 -8.38 -1.89
CA PHE A 49 0.70 -9.54 -2.75
C PHE A 49 1.95 -9.69 -3.61
N ALA A 50 2.31 -10.93 -3.90
CA ALA A 50 3.18 -11.28 -5.02
C ALA A 50 2.30 -11.83 -6.14
N LEU A 51 2.40 -11.26 -7.34
CA LEU A 51 1.69 -11.72 -8.54
C LEU A 51 2.71 -12.30 -9.52
N ASN A 52 2.43 -13.49 -10.04
CA ASN A 52 3.23 -14.10 -11.09
C ASN A 52 3.16 -13.22 -12.36
N PRO A 53 4.28 -12.79 -12.96
CA PRO A 53 4.27 -11.88 -14.09
C PRO A 53 3.72 -12.49 -15.40
N ILE A 54 3.67 -13.82 -15.50
CA ILE A 54 3.23 -14.54 -16.71
C ILE A 54 1.90 -15.29 -16.52
N SER A 55 1.33 -15.29 -15.30
CA SER A 55 0.07 -15.96 -15.00
C SER A 55 -0.81 -15.10 -14.07
N ASN A 56 -1.97 -15.60 -13.68
CA ASN A 56 -2.84 -14.94 -12.68
C ASN A 56 -2.66 -15.52 -11.27
N GLU A 57 -1.63 -16.34 -11.06
CA GLU A 57 -1.32 -16.86 -9.73
C GLU A 57 -0.76 -15.74 -8.86
N TYR A 58 -1.29 -15.63 -7.64
CA TYR A 58 -0.79 -14.68 -6.66
C TYR A 58 -0.68 -15.34 -5.28
N ALA A 59 0.22 -14.81 -4.47
CA ALA A 59 0.37 -15.15 -3.07
C ALA A 59 0.13 -13.90 -2.21
N ILE A 60 -0.42 -14.10 -1.01
CA ILE A 60 -0.49 -13.06 0.01
C ILE A 60 0.82 -13.11 0.78
N ILE A 61 1.55 -12.00 0.82
CA ILE A 61 2.83 -11.89 1.53
C ILE A 61 2.57 -11.54 3.00
N GLU A 62 1.86 -10.43 3.23
CA GLU A 62 1.52 -10.00 4.58
C GLU A 62 0.24 -9.15 4.62
N VAL A 63 -0.34 -9.06 5.81
CA VAL A 63 -1.48 -8.21 6.13
C VAL A 63 -1.14 -7.42 7.39
N ASN A 64 -1.11 -6.09 7.26
CA ASN A 64 -0.88 -5.16 8.35
C ASN A 64 -2.20 -4.46 8.73
N PRO A 65 -2.91 -4.90 9.79
CA PRO A 65 -4.21 -4.35 10.21
C PRO A 65 -4.05 -3.02 10.96
N ARG A 66 -3.27 -2.09 10.41
CA ARG A 66 -2.98 -0.77 10.96
C ARG A 66 -2.58 0.19 9.85
N VAL A 67 -2.56 1.48 10.17
CA VAL A 67 -1.88 2.46 9.33
C VAL A 67 -0.37 2.18 9.28
N SER A 68 0.21 2.35 8.10
CA SER A 68 1.63 2.09 7.84
C SER A 68 2.29 3.26 7.11
N ARG A 69 3.61 3.17 6.90
CA ARG A 69 4.34 4.10 6.00
C ARG A 69 3.70 4.15 4.62
N SER A 70 3.25 3.00 4.11
CA SER A 70 2.54 2.90 2.83
C SER A 70 1.18 3.60 2.86
N SER A 71 0.45 3.54 3.99
CA SER A 71 -0.79 4.33 4.15
C SER A 71 -0.52 5.84 4.11
N ALA A 72 0.56 6.30 4.75
CA ALA A 72 0.94 7.71 4.71
C ALA A 72 1.32 8.17 3.29
N LEU A 73 2.09 7.34 2.56
CA LEU A 73 2.39 7.58 1.14
C LEU A 73 1.11 7.63 0.30
N ALA A 74 0.21 6.67 0.45
CA ALA A 74 -1.06 6.63 -0.27
C ALA A 74 -1.93 7.87 0.03
N SER A 75 -1.97 8.32 1.29
CA SER A 75 -2.66 9.56 1.65
C SER A 75 -2.08 10.79 0.99
N LYS A 76 -0.75 10.87 0.83
CA LYS A 76 -0.12 11.97 0.08
C LYS A 76 -0.34 11.83 -1.42
N ALA A 77 -0.31 10.62 -1.95
CA ALA A 77 -0.46 10.34 -3.36
C ALA A 77 -1.88 10.59 -3.88
N THR A 78 -2.90 10.41 -3.04
CA THR A 78 -4.32 10.51 -3.44
C THR A 78 -5.03 11.72 -2.83
N GLY A 79 -4.41 12.35 -1.84
CA GLY A 79 -5.07 13.32 -0.97
C GLY A 79 -6.04 12.70 0.06
N TYR A 80 -6.39 11.41 -0.06
CA TYR A 80 -7.35 10.76 0.84
C TYR A 80 -6.74 10.56 2.25
N PRO A 81 -7.31 11.15 3.32
CA PRO A 81 -6.67 11.14 4.63
C PRO A 81 -6.99 9.85 5.43
N ILE A 82 -6.36 8.75 5.05
CA ILE A 82 -6.60 7.39 5.56
C ILE A 82 -6.60 7.34 7.08
N ALA A 83 -5.58 7.91 7.75
CA ALA A 83 -5.49 7.87 9.21
C ALA A 83 -6.67 8.60 9.89
N ARG A 84 -7.11 9.74 9.34
CA ARG A 84 -8.25 10.51 9.86
C ARG A 84 -9.56 9.76 9.68
N VAL A 85 -9.76 9.16 8.51
CA VAL A 85 -10.96 8.36 8.21
C VAL A 85 -10.99 7.11 9.08
N ALA A 86 -9.86 6.39 9.19
CA ALA A 86 -9.74 5.20 10.03
C ALA A 86 -10.05 5.50 11.51
N ALA A 87 -9.59 6.64 12.03
CA ALA A 87 -9.91 7.05 13.41
C ALA A 87 -11.41 7.29 13.62
N LYS A 88 -12.10 7.87 12.64
CA LYS A 88 -13.57 8.04 12.69
C LYS A 88 -14.30 6.70 12.63
N CYS A 89 -13.84 5.78 11.77
CA CYS A 89 -14.40 4.44 11.72
C CYS A 89 -14.20 3.68 13.04
N ALA A 90 -13.08 3.86 13.72
CA ALA A 90 -12.82 3.23 15.02
C ALA A 90 -13.79 3.69 16.13
N VAL A 91 -14.40 4.88 15.99
CA VAL A 91 -15.43 5.39 16.90
C VAL A 91 -16.85 5.23 16.36
N GLY A 92 -17.04 4.39 15.34
CA GLY A 92 -18.36 3.93 14.87
C GLY A 92 -18.92 4.63 13.63
N PHE A 93 -18.18 5.55 13.00
CA PHE A 93 -18.65 6.17 11.75
C PHE A 93 -18.47 5.24 10.55
N HIS A 94 -19.46 5.23 9.68
CA HIS A 94 -19.39 4.62 8.36
C HIS A 94 -18.78 5.60 7.33
N LEU A 95 -18.25 5.07 6.22
CA LEU A 95 -17.52 5.87 5.23
C LEU A 95 -18.41 6.91 4.52
N ASP A 96 -19.69 6.60 4.37
CA ASP A 96 -20.74 7.45 3.80
C ASP A 96 -21.21 8.56 4.74
N GLU A 97 -20.81 8.54 6.01
CA GLU A 97 -21.07 9.60 6.98
C GLU A 97 -19.90 10.60 7.08
N ILE A 98 -18.74 10.24 6.53
CA ILE A 98 -17.52 11.03 6.66
C ILE A 98 -17.35 11.90 5.42
N LEU A 99 -17.49 13.21 5.56
CA LEU A 99 -17.25 14.14 4.45
C LEU A 99 -15.79 14.06 3.96
N ASN A 100 -15.60 14.04 2.63
CA ASN A 100 -14.29 14.15 2.00
C ASN A 100 -13.75 15.58 2.20
N PRO A 101 -12.64 15.76 2.92
CA PRO A 101 -12.13 17.10 3.25
C PRO A 101 -11.50 17.82 2.06
N ILE A 102 -11.25 17.14 0.93
CA ILE A 102 -10.68 17.79 -0.27
C ILE A 102 -11.78 18.43 -1.11
N THR A 103 -12.81 17.66 -1.45
CA THR A 103 -13.89 18.15 -2.31
C THR A 103 -14.92 18.96 -1.54
N GLY A 104 -15.12 18.65 -0.25
CA GLY A 104 -16.13 19.27 0.61
C GLY A 104 -17.59 18.97 0.22
N THR A 105 -17.80 18.27 -0.89
CA THR A 105 -19.10 18.00 -1.50
C THR A 105 -19.41 16.51 -1.66
N THR A 106 -18.41 15.65 -1.44
CA THR A 106 -18.55 14.18 -1.51
C THR A 106 -18.17 13.55 -0.18
N TYR A 107 -18.47 12.26 -0.02
CA TYR A 107 -18.13 11.47 1.18
C TYR A 107 -16.85 10.66 1.01
N ALA A 108 -16.36 10.05 2.08
CA ALA A 108 -15.16 9.22 2.11
C ALA A 108 -15.39 7.82 1.51
N SER A 109 -16.64 7.47 1.17
CA SER A 109 -17.03 6.21 0.54
C SER A 109 -16.77 6.20 -0.98
N PHE A 110 -15.50 6.30 -1.39
CA PHE A 110 -15.10 6.22 -2.79
C PHE A 110 -13.65 5.70 -2.92
N GLU A 111 -13.29 5.28 -4.13
CA GLU A 111 -11.90 4.97 -4.49
C GLU A 111 -11.31 6.18 -5.24
N PRO A 112 -10.21 6.79 -4.74
CA PRO A 112 -9.57 7.90 -5.43
C PRO A 112 -9.03 7.50 -6.81
N ALA A 113 -9.29 8.33 -7.81
CA ALA A 113 -8.64 8.28 -9.12
C ALA A 113 -7.70 9.48 -9.25
N ILE A 114 -6.48 9.24 -9.72
CA ILE A 114 -5.45 10.27 -9.91
C ILE A 114 -5.06 10.36 -11.39
N ASP A 115 -4.81 11.57 -11.86
CA ASP A 115 -4.41 11.92 -13.22
C ASP A 115 -2.90 12.21 -13.35
N TYR A 116 -2.13 11.76 -12.36
CA TYR A 116 -0.68 11.87 -12.29
C TYR A 116 -0.07 10.57 -11.73
N ILE A 117 1.25 10.45 -11.87
CA ILE A 117 2.04 9.34 -11.32
C ILE A 117 2.83 9.84 -10.11
N VAL A 118 2.76 9.11 -9.01
CA VAL A 118 3.58 9.34 -7.83
C VAL A 118 4.71 8.33 -7.79
N VAL A 119 5.93 8.81 -7.55
CA VAL A 119 7.12 7.97 -7.41
C VAL A 119 7.71 8.19 -6.01
N LYS A 120 7.87 7.11 -5.24
CA LYS A 120 8.62 7.08 -3.99
C LYS A 120 9.98 6.46 -4.24
N LEU A 121 11.02 7.22 -3.92
CA LEU A 121 12.41 6.77 -3.92
C LEU A 121 12.88 6.62 -2.47
N PRO A 122 13.48 5.49 -2.07
CA PRO A 122 14.16 5.38 -0.79
C PRO A 122 15.40 6.27 -0.76
N ARG A 123 15.75 6.80 0.41
CA ARG A 123 16.98 7.56 0.61
C ARG A 123 17.87 6.84 1.61
N PHE A 124 19.05 6.43 1.17
CA PHE A 124 20.02 5.71 1.98
C PHE A 124 21.16 6.63 2.42
N PRO A 125 21.54 6.65 3.72
CA PRO A 125 22.68 7.40 4.22
C PRO A 125 23.99 6.59 4.13
N PHE A 126 24.34 6.12 2.93
CA PHE A 126 25.56 5.32 2.72
C PHE A 126 26.85 6.08 3.05
N ASP A 127 26.79 7.42 3.02
CA ASP A 127 27.86 8.33 3.42
C ASP A 127 28.23 8.23 4.90
N LYS A 128 27.31 7.75 5.75
CA LYS A 128 27.53 7.63 7.20
C LYS A 128 28.03 6.26 7.65
N PHE A 129 27.98 5.25 6.77
CA PHE A 129 28.31 3.86 7.10
C PHE A 129 29.17 3.25 5.99
N THR A 130 30.48 3.55 6.03
CA THR A 130 31.44 3.18 4.98
C THR A 130 31.70 1.68 4.88
N GLU A 131 31.51 0.95 5.97
CA GLU A 131 31.72 -0.51 6.08
C GLU A 131 30.43 -1.32 5.94
N ALA A 132 29.27 -0.67 5.84
CA ALA A 132 28.00 -1.36 5.69
C ALA A 132 27.84 -1.95 4.28
N ASP A 133 27.31 -3.16 4.21
CA ASP A 133 26.91 -3.77 2.95
C ASP A 133 25.84 -2.90 2.26
N ARG A 134 25.98 -2.76 0.94
CA ARG A 134 25.14 -1.93 0.07
C ARG A 134 24.14 -2.75 -0.72
N GLY A 135 24.15 -4.09 -0.57
CA GLY A 135 23.15 -4.97 -1.17
C GLY A 135 21.72 -4.64 -0.68
N LEU A 136 20.76 -4.63 -1.61
CA LEU A 136 19.34 -4.49 -1.29
C LEU A 136 18.70 -5.89 -1.32
N GLY A 137 18.23 -6.36 -0.16
CA GLY A 137 17.62 -7.69 0.03
C GLY A 137 17.21 -7.91 1.48
N ASP A 138 16.51 -9.00 1.79
CA ASP A 138 16.25 -9.39 3.19
C ASP A 138 17.59 -9.68 3.89
N PRO A 139 17.87 -9.16 5.10
CA PRO A 139 19.17 -9.33 5.75
C PRO A 139 19.55 -10.81 5.98
N ASP A 140 18.55 -11.68 6.07
CA ASP A 140 18.71 -13.11 6.37
C ASP A 140 19.22 -13.96 5.19
N GLU A 141 19.33 -13.43 3.97
CA GLU A 141 19.86 -14.19 2.82
C GLU A 141 21.37 -14.07 2.59
N SER A 142 22.11 -13.31 3.42
CA SER A 142 23.54 -13.06 3.22
C SER A 142 24.51 -13.98 3.99
N ASN A 143 24.04 -15.08 4.61
CA ASN A 143 24.89 -16.09 5.26
C ASN A 143 24.43 -17.54 5.02
N GLY A 144 24.20 -17.91 3.75
CA GLY A 144 24.04 -19.30 3.30
C GLY A 144 25.02 -19.64 2.20
#